data_AF-A0A397E1S1-F1
#
_entry.id   AF-A0A397E1S1-F1
#
_cell.length_a   1.000
_cell.length_b   1.000
_cell.length_c   1.000
_cell.angle_alpha   90.00
_cell.angle_beta   90.00
_cell.angle_gamma   90.00
#
_symmetry.space_group_name_H-M   'P 1'
#
loop_
_entity.id
_entity.type
_entity.pdbx_description
1 polymer ?
#
loop_
_entity_poly.entity_id
_entity_poly.type
_entity_poly.pdbx_seq_one_letter_code
_entity_poly.pdbx_strand_id
1 'polypeptide(L)'
;MALLMDVKVQVHPWIRLNRVIRDIPSQYILGGMDEPNLRQVILKRMEQAGLRCRCIRCREIKADAPAATKAELLVRTYEANEGTEYFLSFETPDEKTICGFCRLRLSPTAGGGTFPELEGAALVRELHVYGQLVVVNSVDKSKAQHGGFGTQLMLKAEEIAQEQGFTKMAVIAGVGVRNFYRKLGFEVEGDGELMIKHFPKKKSSWAKPEWRWVAAAAMATVAIGVAALKKRA
;
A
#
# COMPACT_ATOMS: atom_id res chain seq x y z
N MET A 1 -27.52 9.34 15.97
CA MET A 1 -27.43 8.63 14.67
C MET A 1 -26.69 9.42 13.60
N ALA A 2 -27.06 10.69 13.36
CA ALA A 2 -26.46 11.55 12.32
C ALA A 2 -24.92 11.60 12.39
N LEU A 3 -24.36 11.91 13.56
CA LEU A 3 -22.91 11.93 13.79
C LEU A 3 -22.18 10.67 13.28
N LEU A 4 -22.74 9.47 13.54
CA LEU A 4 -22.12 8.22 13.11
C LEU A 4 -22.18 8.02 11.59
N MET A 5 -23.23 8.52 10.94
CA MET A 5 -23.34 8.51 9.48
C MET A 5 -22.32 9.48 8.87
N ASP A 6 -22.23 10.69 9.40
CA ASP A 6 -21.32 11.73 8.91
C ASP A 6 -19.86 11.30 8.99
N VAL A 7 -19.46 10.72 10.13
CA VAL A 7 -18.12 10.17 10.31
C VAL A 7 -17.86 9.03 9.31
N LYS A 8 -18.83 8.12 9.10
CA LYS A 8 -18.68 6.98 8.18
C LYS A 8 -18.47 7.37 6.72
N VAL A 9 -19.06 8.48 6.28
CA VAL A 9 -18.86 9.00 4.92
C VAL A 9 -17.43 9.53 4.74
N GLN A 10 -16.87 10.14 5.78
CA GLN A 10 -15.55 10.76 5.76
C GLN A 10 -14.40 9.76 5.94
N VAL A 11 -14.67 8.55 6.46
CA VAL A 11 -13.64 7.54 6.67
C VAL A 11 -12.94 7.15 5.36
N HIS A 12 -11.61 7.19 5.40
CA HIS A 12 -10.77 6.82 4.28
C HIS A 12 -10.81 5.31 3.95
N PRO A 13 -10.59 4.92 2.67
CA PRO A 13 -10.65 3.52 2.22
C PRO A 13 -9.67 2.55 2.89
N TRP A 14 -8.57 3.05 3.44
CA TRP A 14 -7.53 2.27 4.14
C TRP A 14 -7.79 2.09 5.64
N ILE A 15 -8.88 2.64 6.17
CA ILE A 15 -9.23 2.53 7.59
C ILE A 15 -10.24 1.40 7.78
N ARG A 16 -9.96 0.51 8.74
CA ARG A 16 -10.89 -0.53 9.17
C ARG A 16 -11.57 -0.10 10.47
N LEU A 17 -12.87 0.20 10.40
CA LEU A 17 -13.64 0.50 11.60
C LEU A 17 -13.98 -0.79 12.36
N ASN A 18 -13.73 -0.79 13.67
CA ASN A 18 -14.17 -1.85 14.57
C ASN A 18 -15.70 -1.87 14.69
N ARG A 19 -16.22 -2.92 15.34
CA ARG A 19 -17.66 -3.03 15.64
C ARG A 19 -18.05 -1.86 16.56
N VAL A 20 -18.93 -0.99 16.07
CA VAL A 20 -19.34 0.26 16.77
C VAL A 20 -20.17 -0.04 18.02
N ILE A 21 -20.86 -1.19 18.07
CA ILE A 21 -21.63 -1.63 19.24
C ILE A 21 -20.96 -2.86 19.80
N ARG A 22 -20.62 -2.79 21.08
CA ARG A 22 -20.13 -3.94 21.86
C ARG A 22 -21.33 -4.77 22.31
N ASP A 23 -21.12 -6.07 22.48
CA ASP A 23 -22.12 -6.96 23.06
C ASP A 23 -22.20 -6.68 24.58
N ILE A 24 -22.83 -5.55 24.96
CA ILE A 24 -23.16 -5.22 26.34
C ILE A 24 -24.63 -5.59 26.51
N PRO A 25 -24.98 -6.49 27.44
CA PRO A 25 -26.38 -6.82 27.70
C PRO A 25 -27.16 -5.57 28.09
N SER A 26 -28.35 -5.39 27.53
CA SER A 26 -29.19 -4.19 27.73
C SER A 26 -29.52 -3.92 29.21
N GLN A 27 -29.55 -4.97 30.03
CA GLN A 27 -29.77 -4.89 31.47
C GLN A 27 -28.72 -4.03 32.22
N TYR A 28 -27.52 -3.86 31.64
CA TYR A 28 -26.45 -3.03 32.22
C TYR A 28 -26.46 -1.59 31.69
N ILE A 29 -27.37 -1.24 30.78
CA ILE A 29 -27.43 0.09 30.15
C ILE A 29 -28.43 0.95 30.95
N LEU A 30 -27.89 1.82 31.82
CA LEU A 30 -28.69 2.78 32.59
C LEU A 30 -29.19 3.97 31.75
N GLY A 31 -28.54 4.22 30.62
CA GLY A 31 -28.88 5.27 29.66
C GLY A 31 -27.95 5.18 28.45
N GLY A 32 -28.50 5.42 27.25
CA GLY A 32 -27.74 5.27 26.02
C GLY A 32 -28.62 4.84 24.86
N MET A 33 -28.10 3.92 24.05
CA MET A 33 -28.76 3.46 22.84
C MET A 33 -29.22 2.02 23.02
N ASP A 34 -30.53 1.81 22.87
CA ASP A 34 -31.17 0.52 23.14
C ASP A 34 -31.14 -0.43 21.93
N GLU A 35 -30.72 0.03 20.74
CA GLU A 35 -30.62 -0.82 19.55
C GLU A 35 -29.34 -1.70 19.55
N PRO A 36 -29.44 -3.02 19.82
CA PRO A 36 -28.29 -3.92 19.78
C PRO A 36 -27.75 -4.12 18.35
N ASN A 37 -28.60 -3.88 17.34
CA ASN A 37 -28.28 -4.03 15.92
C ASN A 37 -27.99 -2.69 15.22
N LEU A 38 -27.62 -1.65 15.97
CA LEU A 38 -27.41 -0.29 15.47
C LEU A 38 -26.54 -0.20 14.20
N ARG A 39 -25.55 -1.10 14.00
CA ARG A 39 -24.75 -1.13 12.76
C ARG A 39 -25.64 -1.32 11.52
N GLN A 40 -26.56 -2.27 11.56
CA GLN A 40 -27.47 -2.55 10.45
C GLN A 40 -28.40 -1.35 10.22
N VAL A 41 -28.91 -0.77 11.30
CA VAL A 41 -29.78 0.41 11.24
C VAL A 41 -29.07 1.60 10.60
N ILE A 42 -27.82 1.89 10.99
CA ILE A 42 -27.01 2.97 10.39
C ILE A 42 -26.79 2.72 8.90
N LEU A 43 -26.35 1.52 8.53
CA LEU A 43 -26.04 1.22 7.12
C LEU A 43 -27.29 1.32 6.23
N LYS A 44 -28.45 0.84 6.71
CA LYS A 44 -29.72 0.98 6.00
C LYS A 44 -30.13 2.44 5.83
N ARG A 45 -29.98 3.26 6.86
CA ARG A 45 -30.27 4.71 6.77
C ARG A 45 -29.32 5.45 5.84
N MET A 46 -28.03 5.08 5.83
CA MET A 46 -27.06 5.64 4.88
C MET A 46 -27.45 5.30 3.45
N GLU A 47 -27.82 4.05 3.16
CA GLU A 47 -28.27 3.61 1.84
C GLU A 47 -29.53 4.37 1.38
N GLN A 48 -30.53 4.53 2.25
CA GLN A 48 -31.73 5.32 1.97
C GLN A 48 -31.42 6.80 1.68
N ALA A 49 -30.35 7.33 2.27
CA ALA A 49 -29.87 8.69 2.05
C ALA A 49 -28.88 8.80 0.86
N GLY A 50 -28.63 7.72 0.12
CA GLY A 50 -27.64 7.69 -0.97
C GLY A 50 -26.19 7.80 -0.51
N LEU A 51 -25.92 7.61 0.78
CA LEU A 51 -24.60 7.68 1.40
C LEU A 51 -23.96 6.30 1.48
N ARG A 52 -22.63 6.23 1.34
CA ARG A 52 -21.87 4.99 1.48
C ARG A 52 -20.67 5.15 2.41
N CYS A 53 -20.38 4.10 3.17
CA CYS A 53 -19.19 4.00 4.02
C CYS A 53 -18.06 3.33 3.24
N ARG A 54 -16.90 3.99 3.13
CA ARG A 54 -15.73 3.48 2.38
C ARG A 54 -14.73 2.68 3.22
N CYS A 55 -14.97 2.52 4.52
CA CYS A 55 -14.05 1.79 5.39
C CYS A 55 -13.88 0.32 4.95
N ILE A 56 -12.71 -0.27 5.22
CA ILE A 56 -12.38 -1.66 4.84
C ILE A 56 -13.49 -2.63 5.26
N ARG A 57 -13.97 -2.53 6.51
CA ARG A 57 -15.00 -3.44 7.06
C ARG A 57 -16.32 -3.44 6.28
N CYS A 58 -16.67 -2.34 5.62
CA CYS A 58 -17.89 -2.26 4.82
C CYS A 58 -17.71 -2.79 3.40
N ARG A 59 -16.46 -2.99 2.98
CA ARG A 59 -16.07 -3.41 1.63
C ARG A 59 -15.54 -4.84 1.57
N GLU A 60 -15.26 -5.49 2.70
CA GLU A 60 -14.68 -6.84 2.73
C GLU A 60 -15.49 -7.79 1.83
N ILE A 61 -14.82 -8.46 0.89
CA ILE A 61 -15.44 -9.46 0.04
C ILE A 61 -16.06 -10.56 0.92
N LYS A 62 -17.30 -10.90 0.61
CA LYS A 62 -18.02 -12.01 1.24
C LYS A 62 -17.87 -13.25 0.35
N ALA A 63 -18.81 -14.19 0.37
CA ALA A 63 -18.82 -15.35 -0.51
C ALA A 63 -19.16 -15.01 -1.98
N ASP A 64 -18.64 -13.91 -2.52
CA ASP A 64 -18.90 -13.40 -3.87
C ASP A 64 -17.69 -13.65 -4.78
N ALA A 65 -17.61 -14.87 -5.33
CA ALA A 65 -16.51 -15.26 -6.21
C ALA A 65 -16.40 -14.41 -7.50
N PRO A 66 -17.51 -14.00 -8.17
CA PRO A 66 -17.43 -13.11 -9.34
C PRO A 66 -16.74 -11.76 -9.08
N ALA A 67 -16.91 -11.17 -7.89
CA ALA A 67 -16.25 -9.92 -7.55
C ALA A 67 -14.73 -10.06 -7.47
N ALA A 68 -14.22 -11.21 -7.03
CA ALA A 68 -12.78 -11.47 -6.94
C ALA A 68 -12.11 -11.51 -8.32
N THR A 69 -12.76 -12.07 -9.34
CA THR A 69 -12.19 -12.18 -10.69
C THR A 69 -11.99 -10.83 -11.37
N LYS A 70 -12.76 -9.81 -10.96
CA LYS A 70 -12.67 -8.45 -11.50
C LYS A 70 -11.76 -7.55 -10.67
N ALA A 71 -11.12 -8.06 -9.62
CA ALA A 71 -10.34 -7.24 -8.71
C ALA A 71 -9.04 -6.74 -9.37
N GLU A 72 -8.76 -5.46 -9.21
CA GLU A 72 -7.57 -4.79 -9.73
C GLU A 72 -6.70 -4.31 -8.56
N LEU A 73 -5.40 -4.20 -8.81
CA LEU A 73 -4.44 -3.71 -7.82
C LEU A 73 -4.47 -2.18 -7.76
N LEU A 74 -4.82 -1.64 -6.60
CA LEU A 74 -4.81 -0.21 -6.30
C LEU A 74 -3.71 0.09 -5.29
N VAL A 75 -3.07 1.26 -5.44
CA VAL A 75 -2.07 1.79 -4.53
C VAL A 75 -2.51 3.17 -4.06
N ARG A 76 -2.65 3.35 -2.75
CA ARG A 76 -2.95 4.65 -2.13
C ARG A 76 -1.84 5.02 -1.16
N THR A 77 -1.35 6.24 -1.25
CA THR A 77 -0.22 6.73 -0.44
C THR A 77 -0.68 7.85 0.50
N TYR A 78 -0.19 7.84 1.74
CA TYR A 78 -0.45 8.92 2.71
C TYR A 78 0.71 9.05 3.70
N GLU A 79 0.93 10.27 4.20
CA GLU A 79 1.94 10.55 5.22
C GLU A 79 1.41 10.23 6.62
N ALA A 80 2.22 9.58 7.45
CA ALA A 80 1.90 9.30 8.85
C ALA A 80 3.16 9.14 9.70
N ASN A 81 3.29 9.97 10.74
CA ASN A 81 4.39 9.92 11.72
C ASN A 81 5.77 9.82 11.05
N GLU A 82 6.15 10.82 10.25
CA GLU A 82 7.49 10.91 9.63
C GLU A 82 7.84 9.70 8.73
N GLY A 83 6.82 9.09 8.15
CA GLY A 83 6.98 8.01 7.18
C GLY A 83 5.82 8.00 6.20
N THR A 84 6.09 7.44 5.04
CA THR A 84 5.13 7.30 3.97
C THR A 84 4.47 5.92 4.07
N GLU A 85 3.15 5.90 4.13
CA GLU A 85 2.34 4.69 4.16
C GLU A 85 1.76 4.41 2.77
N TYR A 86 1.98 3.19 2.30
CA TYR A 86 1.43 2.64 1.07
C TYR A 86 0.37 1.60 1.44
N PHE A 87 -0.87 1.88 1.08
CA PHE A 87 -1.98 0.95 1.15
C PHE A 87 -2.19 0.32 -0.22
N LEU A 88 -1.69 -0.91 -0.38
CA LEU A 88 -1.86 -1.74 -1.56
C LEU A 88 -3.11 -2.59 -1.36
N SER A 89 -3.98 -2.69 -2.36
CA SER A 89 -5.24 -3.43 -2.22
C SER A 89 -5.72 -4.00 -3.53
N PHE A 90 -6.27 -5.21 -3.50
CA PHE A 90 -7.08 -5.73 -4.59
C PHE A 90 -8.54 -5.34 -4.37
N GLU A 91 -9.09 -4.51 -5.25
CA GLU A 91 -10.46 -3.99 -5.14
C GLU A 91 -11.21 -4.13 -6.48
N THR A 92 -12.53 -4.21 -6.44
CA THR A 92 -13.33 -4.08 -7.67
C THR A 92 -13.15 -2.68 -8.28
N PRO A 93 -13.31 -2.50 -9.61
CA PRO A 93 -13.10 -1.19 -10.25
C PRO A 93 -13.99 -0.07 -9.72
N ASP A 94 -15.15 -0.41 -9.12
CA ASP A 94 -16.05 0.54 -8.47
C ASP A 94 -15.68 0.86 -7.01
N GLU A 95 -14.57 0.30 -6.53
CA GLU A 95 -14.00 0.39 -5.19
C GLU A 95 -14.97 -0.05 -4.07
N LYS A 96 -16.02 -0.81 -4.39
CA LYS A 96 -17.03 -1.25 -3.41
C LYS A 96 -16.60 -2.49 -2.64
N THR A 97 -15.80 -3.35 -3.28
CA THR A 97 -15.39 -4.62 -2.70
C THR A 97 -13.86 -4.70 -2.63
N ILE A 98 -13.33 -5.11 -1.48
CA ILE A 98 -11.89 -5.36 -1.25
C ILE A 98 -11.64 -6.85 -1.01
N CYS A 99 -10.74 -7.42 -1.80
CA CYS A 99 -10.38 -8.84 -1.75
C CYS A 99 -9.16 -9.10 -0.86
N GLY A 100 -8.30 -8.11 -0.69
CA GLY A 100 -7.13 -8.19 0.17
C GLY A 100 -6.34 -6.89 0.13
N PHE A 101 -5.45 -6.69 1.09
CA PHE A 101 -4.60 -5.52 1.18
C PHE A 101 -3.28 -5.80 1.88
N CYS A 102 -2.31 -4.92 1.63
CA CYS A 102 -1.01 -4.87 2.28
C CYS A 102 -0.75 -3.43 2.75
N ARG A 103 -0.30 -3.28 3.99
CA ARG A 103 0.16 -2.00 4.58
C ARG A 103 1.67 -2.00 4.59
N LEU A 104 2.26 -1.26 3.66
CA LEU A 104 3.70 -1.04 3.57
C LEU A 104 4.02 0.34 4.14
N ARG A 105 4.93 0.38 5.11
CA ARG A 105 5.49 1.61 5.68
C ARG A 105 6.92 1.78 5.20
N LEU A 106 7.20 2.95 4.62
CA LEU A 106 8.54 3.39 4.29
C LEU A 106 8.90 4.55 5.21
N SER A 107 9.90 4.35 6.07
CA SER A 107 10.35 5.37 7.00
C SER A 107 11.84 5.17 7.25
N PRO A 108 12.63 6.26 7.39
CA PRO A 108 14.03 6.15 7.76
C PRO A 108 14.25 5.41 9.09
N THR A 109 13.27 5.53 10.00
CA THR A 109 13.33 5.01 11.37
C THR A 109 12.10 4.14 11.66
N ALA A 110 11.82 3.15 10.81
CA ALA A 110 10.67 2.24 10.93
C ALA A 110 10.70 1.31 12.17
N GLY A 111 11.28 1.74 13.30
CA GLY A 111 11.61 0.95 14.49
C GLY A 111 13.12 0.88 14.77
N GLY A 112 13.96 1.54 13.94
CA GLY A 112 15.43 1.52 13.96
C GLY A 112 16.13 2.11 15.20
N GLY A 113 15.42 2.25 16.32
CA GLY A 113 15.99 2.52 17.65
C GLY A 113 15.67 1.45 18.70
N THR A 114 14.78 0.50 18.39
CA THR A 114 14.38 -0.60 19.29
C THR A 114 14.80 -1.95 18.73
N PHE A 115 14.67 -2.15 17.41
CA PHE A 115 15.02 -3.39 16.71
C PHE A 115 16.09 -3.09 15.65
N PRO A 116 17.36 -3.48 15.88
CA PRO A 116 18.44 -3.28 14.92
C PRO A 116 18.15 -3.88 13.54
N GLU A 117 17.40 -4.99 13.49
CA GLU A 117 17.02 -5.67 12.26
C GLU A 117 16.08 -4.85 11.36
N LEU A 118 15.46 -3.78 11.86
CA LEU A 118 14.61 -2.85 11.09
C LEU A 118 15.39 -1.71 10.43
N GLU A 119 16.68 -1.56 10.74
CA GLU A 119 17.49 -0.48 10.18
C GLU A 119 17.64 -0.64 8.65
N GLY A 120 17.24 0.38 7.88
CA GLY A 120 17.21 0.32 6.41
C GLY A 120 16.16 -0.64 5.82
N ALA A 121 15.20 -1.12 6.63
CA ALA A 121 14.15 -2.03 6.19
C ALA A 121 12.86 -1.28 5.82
N ALA A 122 12.25 -1.69 4.70
CA ALA A 122 10.85 -1.39 4.43
C ALA A 122 9.97 -2.30 5.29
N LEU A 123 8.92 -1.77 5.91
CA LEU A 123 8.14 -2.50 6.90
C LEU A 123 6.73 -2.83 6.40
N VAL A 124 6.43 -4.12 6.19
CA VAL A 124 5.06 -4.59 5.99
C VAL A 124 4.42 -4.83 7.36
N ARG A 125 3.45 -3.99 7.70
CA ARG A 125 2.77 -4.00 9.00
C ARG A 125 1.60 -4.96 9.04
N GLU A 126 0.97 -5.20 7.90
CA GLU A 126 -0.20 -6.06 7.78
C GLU A 126 -0.32 -6.54 6.34
N LEU A 127 -0.52 -7.84 6.15
CA LEU A 127 -1.01 -8.44 4.91
C LEU A 127 -2.27 -9.20 5.26
N HIS A 128 -3.36 -8.92 4.55
CA HIS A 128 -4.64 -9.59 4.77
C HIS A 128 -5.31 -9.92 3.44
N VAL A 129 -5.76 -11.16 3.29
CA VAL A 129 -6.54 -11.61 2.13
C VAL A 129 -7.85 -12.19 2.65
N TYR A 130 -8.96 -11.72 2.11
CA TYR A 130 -10.30 -12.13 2.50
C TYR A 130 -10.76 -13.34 1.67
N GLY A 131 -11.42 -14.31 2.32
CA GLY A 131 -12.00 -15.50 1.71
C GLY A 131 -11.10 -16.76 1.74
N GLN A 132 -11.70 -17.94 1.98
CA GLN A 132 -11.00 -19.25 1.96
C GLN A 132 -10.69 -19.76 0.54
N LEU A 133 -11.22 -19.12 -0.51
CA LEU A 133 -11.30 -19.64 -1.88
C LEU A 133 -10.92 -18.58 -2.92
N VAL A 134 -9.77 -17.93 -2.77
CA VAL A 134 -9.01 -17.53 -3.97
C VAL A 134 -8.20 -18.75 -4.45
N VAL A 135 -8.89 -19.90 -4.56
CA VAL A 135 -8.43 -21.00 -5.38
C VAL A 135 -8.83 -20.58 -6.78
N VAL A 136 -7.81 -20.20 -7.54
CA VAL A 136 -7.91 -19.95 -8.97
C VAL A 136 -8.40 -21.25 -9.61
N ASN A 137 -9.72 -21.42 -9.71
CA ASN A 137 -10.32 -22.37 -10.62
C ASN A 137 -10.09 -21.84 -12.05
N SER A 138 -8.88 -22.04 -12.55
CA SER A 138 -8.60 -22.03 -13.98
C SER A 138 -8.06 -23.41 -14.32
N VAL A 139 -8.96 -24.26 -14.80
CA VAL A 139 -8.60 -25.49 -15.52
C VAL A 139 -7.83 -25.15 -16.82
N ASP A 140 -7.75 -23.87 -17.20
CA ASP A 140 -6.90 -23.40 -18.28
C ASP A 140 -5.51 -22.99 -17.81
N LYS A 141 -4.54 -23.84 -18.19
CA LYS A 141 -3.10 -23.58 -18.17
C LYS A 141 -2.70 -22.56 -19.24
N SER A 142 -3.21 -21.33 -19.17
CA SER A 142 -2.70 -20.21 -19.96
C SER A 142 -2.09 -19.15 -19.04
N LYS A 143 -0.82 -19.40 -18.73
CA LYS A 143 0.27 -18.43 -18.45
C LYS A 143 -0.09 -17.15 -17.66
N ALA A 144 0.42 -17.10 -16.42
CA ALA A 144 0.87 -15.90 -15.69
C ALA A 144 -0.04 -15.24 -14.63
N GLN A 145 -1.20 -15.82 -14.25
CA GLN A 145 -2.02 -15.31 -13.13
C GLN A 145 -2.03 -16.20 -11.86
N HIS A 146 -1.05 -17.10 -11.68
CA HIS A 146 -1.05 -18.10 -10.60
C HIS A 146 -0.53 -17.63 -9.23
N GLY A 147 -0.29 -16.34 -9.03
CA GLY A 147 0.00 -15.80 -7.69
C GLY A 147 -1.31 -15.42 -6.99
N GLY A 148 -1.64 -16.02 -5.85
CA GLY A 148 -2.77 -15.54 -5.03
C GLY A 148 -2.58 -14.07 -4.66
N PHE A 149 -3.67 -13.34 -4.34
CA PHE A 149 -3.62 -11.90 -4.05
C PHE A 149 -2.53 -11.52 -3.04
N GLY A 150 -2.30 -12.35 -2.01
CA GLY A 150 -1.25 -12.12 -1.03
C GLY A 150 0.15 -12.08 -1.66
N THR A 151 0.47 -13.01 -2.56
CA THR A 151 1.75 -13.04 -3.27
C THR A 151 1.91 -11.81 -4.16
N GLN A 152 0.88 -11.43 -4.91
CA GLN A 152 0.93 -10.26 -5.80
C GLN A 152 1.10 -8.94 -5.00
N LEU A 153 0.40 -8.81 -3.87
CA LEU A 153 0.56 -7.66 -2.96
C LEU A 153 1.98 -7.56 -2.41
N MET A 154 2.57 -8.69 -2.01
CA MET A 154 3.95 -8.73 -1.53
C MET A 154 4.96 -8.38 -2.62
N LEU A 155 4.80 -8.91 -3.84
CA LEU A 155 5.66 -8.56 -4.97
C LEU A 155 5.61 -7.06 -5.28
N LYS A 156 4.42 -6.46 -5.28
CA LYS A 156 4.29 -5.01 -5.49
C LYS A 156 4.92 -4.21 -4.35
N ALA A 157 4.78 -4.69 -3.11
CA ALA A 157 5.43 -4.04 -1.96
C ALA A 157 6.97 -4.09 -2.10
N GLU A 158 7.53 -5.24 -2.50
CA GLU A 158 8.97 -5.40 -2.72
C GLU A 158 9.48 -4.51 -3.85
N GLU A 159 8.72 -4.36 -4.94
CA GLU A 159 9.02 -3.45 -6.05
C GLU A 159 9.10 -2.01 -5.56
N ILE A 160 8.06 -1.51 -4.87
CA ILE A 160 8.01 -0.15 -4.33
C ILE A 160 9.17 0.09 -3.36
N ALA A 161 9.47 -0.85 -2.47
CA ALA A 161 10.57 -0.72 -1.52
C ALA A 161 11.94 -0.59 -2.21
N GLN A 162 12.19 -1.41 -3.24
CA GLN A 162 13.44 -1.38 -4.02
C GLN A 162 13.57 -0.14 -4.90
N GLU A 163 12.46 0.41 -5.39
CA GLU A 163 12.44 1.69 -6.11
C GLU A 163 12.79 2.85 -5.18
N GLN A 164 12.35 2.81 -3.93
CA GLN A 164 12.66 3.80 -2.90
C GLN A 164 14.02 3.57 -2.21
N GLY A 165 14.82 2.63 -2.70
CA GLY A 165 16.21 2.43 -2.26
C GLY A 165 16.40 1.64 -0.97
N PHE A 166 15.34 1.01 -0.44
CA PHE A 166 15.48 0.11 0.70
C PHE A 166 16.26 -1.15 0.32
N THR A 167 17.09 -1.65 1.24
CA THR A 167 17.97 -2.80 0.99
C THR A 167 17.37 -4.12 1.46
N LYS A 168 16.37 -4.06 2.32
CA LYS A 168 15.65 -5.22 2.85
C LYS A 168 14.20 -4.86 3.17
N MET A 169 13.38 -5.88 3.33
CA MET A 169 11.99 -5.76 3.79
C MET A 169 11.78 -6.65 4.99
N ALA A 170 11.10 -6.10 6.01
CA ALA A 170 10.68 -6.82 7.20
C ALA A 170 9.15 -6.93 7.23
N VAL A 171 8.63 -8.04 7.75
CA VAL A 171 7.20 -8.29 7.90
C VAL A 171 6.87 -8.68 9.33
N ILE A 172 5.85 -8.02 9.90
CA ILE A 172 5.25 -8.42 11.17
C ILE A 172 4.31 -9.60 10.91
N ALA A 173 4.83 -10.82 11.08
CA ALA A 173 4.11 -12.05 10.77
C ALA A 173 3.76 -12.84 12.04
N GLY A 174 2.48 -13.20 12.19
CA GLY A 174 2.08 -14.18 13.20
C GLY A 174 2.71 -15.55 12.95
N VAL A 175 3.01 -16.30 14.01
CA VAL A 175 3.72 -17.60 13.96
C VAL A 175 3.10 -18.56 12.93
N GLY A 176 1.76 -18.65 12.90
CA GLY A 176 1.03 -19.57 12.00
C GLY A 176 1.12 -19.24 10.51
N VAL A 177 1.57 -18.03 10.12
CA VAL A 177 1.68 -17.60 8.72
C VAL A 177 3.14 -17.49 8.24
N ARG A 178 4.13 -17.74 9.09
CA ARG A 178 5.57 -17.65 8.71
C ARG A 178 5.93 -18.53 7.50
N ASN A 179 5.32 -19.71 7.37
CA ASN A 179 5.54 -20.60 6.22
C ASN A 179 5.12 -20.00 4.87
N PHE A 180 4.12 -19.12 4.85
CA PHE A 180 3.75 -18.39 3.63
C PHE A 180 4.90 -17.48 3.19
N TYR A 181 5.46 -16.70 4.12
CA TYR A 181 6.56 -15.79 3.84
C TYR A 181 7.86 -16.52 3.49
N ARG A 182 8.14 -17.68 4.09
CA ARG A 182 9.29 -18.54 3.72
C ARG A 182 9.27 -18.93 2.25
N LYS A 183 8.11 -19.24 1.68
CA LYS A 183 7.96 -19.54 0.24
C LYS A 183 8.29 -18.33 -0.65
N LEU A 184 8.19 -17.11 -0.12
CA LEU A 184 8.53 -15.87 -0.81
C LEU A 184 10.01 -15.46 -0.59
N GLY A 185 10.78 -16.27 0.15
CA GLY A 185 12.20 -16.03 0.44
C GLY A 185 12.46 -15.17 1.67
N PHE A 186 11.50 -15.07 2.59
CA PHE A 186 11.73 -14.44 3.90
C PHE A 186 12.21 -15.46 4.92
N GLU A 187 13.11 -15.04 5.80
CA GLU A 187 13.63 -15.83 6.91
C GLU A 187 13.40 -15.10 8.23
N VAL A 188 13.46 -15.81 9.35
CA VAL A 188 13.35 -15.17 10.67
C VAL A 188 14.72 -14.59 11.03
N GLU A 189 14.78 -13.31 11.34
CA GLU A 189 16.01 -12.61 11.72
C GLU A 189 15.73 -11.63 12.88
N GLY A 190 16.72 -11.47 13.76
CA GLY A 190 16.68 -10.51 14.87
C GLY A 190 15.89 -10.99 16.10
N ASP A 191 15.99 -10.20 17.18
CA ASP A 191 15.38 -10.50 18.48
C ASP A 191 13.85 -10.33 18.45
N GLY A 192 13.33 -9.50 17.54
CA GLY A 192 11.90 -9.34 17.29
C GLY A 192 11.27 -10.51 16.52
N GLU A 193 12.06 -11.51 16.12
CA GLU A 193 11.67 -12.64 15.28
C GLU A 193 10.83 -12.23 14.04
N LEU A 194 11.25 -11.16 13.38
CA LEU A 194 10.60 -10.64 12.19
C LEU A 194 10.96 -11.49 10.97
N MET A 195 10.03 -11.55 10.00
CA MET A 195 10.32 -12.17 8.72
C MET A 195 11.03 -11.15 7.83
N ILE A 196 12.30 -11.39 7.51
CA ILE A 196 13.15 -10.47 6.74
C ILE A 196 13.57 -11.10 5.42
N LYS A 197 13.55 -10.29 4.36
CA LYS A 197 14.10 -10.62 3.05
C LYS A 197 15.03 -9.50 2.61
N HIS A 198 16.27 -9.86 2.31
CA HIS A 198 17.27 -8.93 1.77
C HIS A 198 17.11 -8.84 0.26
N PHE A 199 17.12 -7.62 -0.27
CA PHE A 199 17.04 -7.41 -1.70
C PHE A 199 18.41 -7.59 -2.37
N PRO A 200 18.44 -8.13 -3.60
CA PRO A 200 19.69 -8.20 -4.34
C PRO A 200 20.19 -6.77 -4.59
N LYS A 201 21.50 -6.55 -4.36
CA LYS A 201 22.12 -5.28 -4.73
C LYS A 201 21.88 -5.04 -6.23
N LYS A 202 21.18 -3.97 -6.60
CA LYS A 202 21.07 -3.54 -8.00
C LYS A 202 22.50 -3.47 -8.54
N LYS A 203 22.87 -4.35 -9.48
CA LYS A 203 24.16 -4.26 -10.16
C LYS A 203 24.20 -2.86 -10.76
N SER A 204 25.13 -2.01 -10.34
CA SER A 204 25.29 -0.71 -10.95
C SER A 204 25.59 -0.94 -12.43
N SER A 205 24.62 -0.77 -13.30
CA SER A 205 24.89 -0.66 -14.72
C SER A 205 25.55 0.71 -14.91
N TRP A 206 26.87 0.75 -14.74
CA TRP A 206 27.69 1.79 -15.33
C TRP A 206 27.66 1.60 -16.86
N ALA A 207 26.51 1.84 -17.47
CA ALA A 207 26.47 2.29 -18.85
C ALA A 207 26.65 3.80 -18.75
N LYS A 208 27.84 4.30 -19.09
CA LYS A 208 28.06 5.74 -19.30
C LYS A 208 26.95 6.24 -20.23
N PRO A 209 26.21 7.31 -19.90
CA PRO A 209 25.38 7.95 -20.88
C PRO A 209 26.33 8.61 -21.90
N GLU A 210 26.40 8.07 -23.11
CA GLU A 210 26.98 8.80 -24.26
C GLU A 210 26.04 9.95 -24.60
N TRP A 211 26.16 11.06 -23.89
CA TRP A 211 25.66 12.34 -24.38
C TRP A 211 26.65 12.83 -25.44
N ARG A 212 26.26 12.75 -26.72
CA ARG A 212 26.87 13.59 -27.76
C ARG A 212 26.15 14.93 -27.71
N TRP A 213 26.83 15.99 -27.28
CA TRP A 213 26.35 17.34 -27.59
C TRP A 213 26.39 17.50 -29.09
N VAL A 214 25.23 17.59 -29.71
CA VAL A 214 25.12 18.31 -30.97
C VAL A 214 25.00 19.78 -30.57
N ALA A 215 26.14 20.45 -30.45
CA ALA A 215 26.16 21.90 -30.35
C ALA A 215 25.54 22.46 -31.64
N ALA A 216 24.33 23.01 -31.52
CA ALA A 216 23.74 23.83 -32.55
C ALA A 216 24.62 25.07 -32.74
N ALA A 217 25.38 25.11 -33.83
CA ALA A 217 26.08 26.29 -34.29
C ALA A 217 25.05 27.29 -34.84
N ALA A 218 24.48 28.11 -33.95
CA ALA A 218 23.79 29.33 -34.34
C ALA A 218 24.84 30.43 -34.50
N MET A 219 25.01 30.88 -35.74
CA MET A 219 25.80 32.06 -36.11
C MET A 219 25.31 33.31 -35.37
N ALA A 220 26.25 34.05 -34.78
CA ALA A 220 26.07 35.47 -34.47
C ALA A 220 27.38 36.22 -34.74
N THR A 221 27.49 36.71 -35.96
CA THR A 221 28.35 37.79 -36.42
C THR A 221 28.01 39.08 -35.66
N VAL A 222 28.92 39.63 -34.86
CA VAL A 222 29.19 41.09 -34.80
C VAL A 222 30.66 41.27 -34.38
N ALA A 223 31.53 41.55 -35.34
CA ALA A 223 32.86 42.07 -35.09
C ALA A 223 32.73 43.54 -34.68
N ILE A 224 32.99 43.85 -33.41
CA ILE A 224 33.18 45.23 -32.94
C ILE A 224 34.56 45.66 -33.43
N GLY A 225 34.58 46.49 -34.47
CA GLY A 225 35.75 47.25 -34.85
C GLY A 225 35.93 48.43 -33.90
N VAL A 226 36.93 48.36 -33.02
CA VAL A 226 37.68 49.54 -32.53
C VAL A 226 39.12 49.07 -32.22
N ALA A 227 39.91 48.85 -33.27
CA ALA A 227 41.36 48.79 -33.17
C ALA A 227 41.92 50.20 -33.41
N ALA A 228 42.22 50.87 -32.30
CA ALA A 228 43.41 51.70 -32.13
C ALA A 228 43.92 52.47 -33.37
N LEU A 229 43.33 53.62 -33.65
CA LEU A 229 44.07 54.73 -34.28
C LEU A 229 44.97 55.35 -33.20
N LYS A 230 46.22 54.90 -33.13
CA LYS A 230 47.29 55.57 -32.38
C LYS A 230 48.59 55.48 -33.18
N LYS A 231 49.16 56.67 -33.48
CA LYS A 231 50.45 57.00 -34.15
C LYS A 231 50.31 57.10 -35.67
N ARG A 232 50.61 58.21 -36.34
CA ARG A 232 51.59 59.31 -36.20
C ARG A 232 51.05 60.53 -36.98
N ALA A 233 51.36 61.77 -36.58
CA ALA A 233 52.47 62.58 -37.14
C ALA A 233 52.55 62.51 -38.67
#